data_AF-A0A832SPP6-F1
#
_entry.id   AF-A0A832SPP6-F1
#
_cell.length_a   1.000
_cell.length_b   1.000
_cell.length_c   1.000
_cell.angle_alpha   90.00
_cell.angle_beta   90.00
_cell.angle_gamma   90.00
#
_symmetry.space_group_name_H-M   'P 1'
#
loop_
_entity.id
_entity.type
_entity.pdbx_description
1 polymer ?
#
loop_
_entity_poly.entity_id
_entity_poly.type
_entity_poly.pdbx_seq_one_letter_code
_entity_poly.pdbx_strand_id
1 'polypeptide(L)'
;MGFLSNFCNDLKNAKRSKAANINGKNLKELLTKFKDERDGIELDTGIRPQIDDTTQMFMQKILNVWISEGKEIDEEKFWSEVDYNRQFTHSIEYYERR
;
A
#
# COMPACT_ATOMS: atom_id res chain seq x y z
N MET A 1 33.70 8.82 -2.77
CA MET A 1 32.39 8.26 -2.38
C MET A 1 31.33 9.01 -3.18
N GLY A 2 30.55 8.37 -4.07
CA GLY A 2 29.59 9.14 -4.90
C GLY A 2 28.74 8.39 -5.94
N PHE A 3 28.96 7.09 -6.16
CA PHE A 3 28.22 6.33 -7.18
C PHE A 3 26.93 5.69 -6.65
N LEU A 4 26.93 5.21 -5.40
CA LEU A 4 25.77 4.54 -4.77
C LEU A 4 24.68 5.53 -4.32
N SER A 5 25.06 6.75 -3.93
CA SER A 5 24.11 7.77 -3.46
C SER A 5 23.21 8.28 -4.59
N ASN A 6 23.77 8.44 -5.79
CA ASN A 6 23.02 8.91 -6.95
C ASN A 6 22.09 7.81 -7.49
N PHE A 7 22.54 6.55 -7.48
CA PHE A 7 21.72 5.41 -7.87
C PHE A 7 20.49 5.21 -6.97
N CYS A 8 20.65 5.32 -5.64
CA CYS A 8 19.52 5.27 -4.71
C CYS A 8 18.54 6.43 -4.89
N ASN A 9 19.03 7.64 -5.20
CA ASN A 9 18.18 8.80 -5.45
C ASN A 9 17.44 8.69 -6.79
N ASP A 10 18.08 8.17 -7.83
CA ASP A 10 17.45 7.92 -9.13
C ASP A 10 16.40 6.82 -9.05
N LEU A 11 16.64 5.76 -8.28
CA LEU A 11 15.64 4.73 -7.98
C LEU A 11 14.44 5.30 -7.20
N LYS A 12 14.69 6.16 -6.21
CA LYS A 12 13.61 6.84 -5.46
C LYS A 12 12.81 7.78 -6.35
N ASN A 13 13.48 8.51 -7.24
CA ASN A 13 12.83 9.42 -8.19
C ASN A 13 12.04 8.67 -9.26
N ALA A 14 12.57 7.56 -9.78
CA ALA A 14 11.86 6.68 -10.71
C ALA A 14 10.63 6.04 -10.05
N LYS A 15 10.75 5.60 -8.78
CA LYS A 15 9.63 5.06 -7.99
C LYS A 15 8.58 6.13 -7.69
N ARG A 16 8.98 7.36 -7.35
CA ARG A 16 8.07 8.51 -7.13
C ARG A 16 7.35 8.95 -8.41
N SER A 17 8.05 9.00 -9.54
CA SER A 17 7.47 9.30 -10.84
C SER A 17 6.45 8.24 -11.26
N LYS A 18 6.78 6.96 -11.04
CA LYS A 18 5.87 5.84 -11.29
C LYS A 18 4.65 5.89 -10.37
N ALA A 19 4.83 6.29 -9.11
CA ALA A 19 3.79 6.44 -8.10
C ALA A 19 2.79 7.57 -8.36
N ALA A 20 3.27 8.68 -8.93
CA ALA A 20 2.44 9.84 -9.26
C ALA A 20 1.48 9.61 -10.43
N ASN A 21 1.73 8.58 -11.27
CA ASN A 21 1.01 8.36 -12.54
C ASN A 21 0.08 7.12 -12.52
N ILE A 22 -0.33 6.64 -11.33
CA ILE A 22 -1.08 5.39 -11.16
C ILE A 22 -2.59 5.67 -11.08
N ASN A 23 -3.32 5.39 -12.15
CA ASN A 23 -4.79 5.26 -12.13
C ASN A 23 -5.21 4.08 -11.23
N GLY A 24 -6.42 4.08 -10.67
CA GLY A 24 -6.88 3.05 -9.71
C GLY A 24 -6.71 1.57 -10.16
N LYS A 25 -6.73 1.30 -11.47
CA LYS A 25 -6.43 -0.03 -12.05
C LYS A 25 -4.97 -0.46 -11.88
N ASN A 26 -4.04 0.47 -12.10
CA ASN A 26 -2.60 0.23 -11.93
C ASN A 26 -2.23 0.05 -10.45
N LEU A 27 -2.99 0.66 -9.54
CA LEU A 27 -2.74 0.58 -8.10
C LEU A 27 -3.08 -0.82 -7.58
N LYS A 28 -4.22 -1.37 -7.99
CA LYS A 28 -4.62 -2.73 -7.62
C LYS A 28 -3.58 -3.76 -8.04
N GLU A 29 -3.08 -3.70 -9.27
CA GLU A 29 -2.05 -4.63 -9.76
C GLU A 29 -0.73 -4.50 -9.01
N LEU A 30 -0.32 -3.27 -8.67
CA LEU A 30 0.90 -3.03 -7.90
C LEU A 30 0.80 -3.65 -6.51
N LEU A 31 -0.32 -3.43 -5.83
CA LEU A 31 -0.57 -3.93 -4.48
C LEU A 31 -0.73 -5.45 -4.44
N THR A 32 -1.32 -6.05 -5.47
CA THR A 32 -1.34 -7.52 -5.62
C THR A 32 0.07 -8.09 -5.72
N LYS A 33 0.96 -7.49 -6.54
CA LYS A 33 2.35 -7.97 -6.66
C LYS A 33 3.10 -7.90 -5.34
N PHE A 34 2.94 -6.81 -4.58
CA PHE A 34 3.56 -6.70 -3.27
C PHE A 34 3.02 -7.70 -2.26
N LYS A 35 1.73 -8.03 -2.32
CA LYS A 35 1.19 -9.15 -1.54
C LYS A 35 1.86 -10.46 -1.93
N ASP A 36 1.88 -10.79 -3.21
CA ASP A 36 2.35 -12.10 -3.67
C ASP A 36 3.83 -12.30 -3.27
N GLU A 37 4.64 -11.24 -3.32
CA GLU A 37 6.02 -11.25 -2.81
C GLU A 37 6.09 -11.48 -1.30
N ARG A 38 5.25 -10.80 -0.50
CA ARG A 38 5.21 -10.99 0.96
C ARG A 38 4.72 -12.38 1.36
N ASP A 39 3.70 -12.90 0.68
CA ASP A 39 3.15 -14.23 0.89
C ASP A 39 4.22 -15.30 0.54
N GLY A 40 5.00 -15.10 -0.52
CA GLY A 40 6.13 -15.96 -0.85
C GLY A 40 7.23 -15.97 0.23
N ILE A 41 7.61 -14.80 0.74
CA ILE A 41 8.61 -14.70 1.81
C ILE A 41 8.08 -15.32 3.12
N GLU A 42 6.79 -15.16 3.44
CA GLU A 42 6.17 -15.79 4.61
C GLU A 42 6.17 -17.31 4.48
N LEU A 43 5.87 -17.86 3.31
CA LEU A 43 5.94 -19.30 3.04
C LEU A 43 7.37 -19.85 3.22
N ASP A 44 8.38 -19.10 2.77
CA ASP A 44 9.78 -19.52 2.81
C ASP A 44 10.40 -19.37 4.21
N THR A 45 10.06 -18.32 4.95
CA THR A 45 10.73 -17.96 6.22
C THR A 45 9.87 -18.18 7.45
N GLY A 46 8.56 -18.39 7.30
CA GLY A 46 7.58 -18.40 8.39
C GLY A 46 7.35 -17.03 9.02
N ILE A 47 7.94 -15.96 8.48
CA ILE A 47 7.88 -14.60 9.01
C ILE A 47 7.23 -13.70 7.96
N ARG A 48 6.12 -13.05 8.32
CA ARG A 48 5.45 -12.11 7.42
C ARG A 48 6.21 -10.78 7.39
N PRO A 49 6.72 -10.34 6.21
CA PRO A 49 7.41 -9.06 6.11
C PRO A 49 6.45 -7.90 6.39
N GLN A 50 6.97 -6.84 6.98
CA GLN A 50 6.22 -5.59 7.17
C GLN A 50 5.80 -5.00 5.82
N ILE A 51 4.69 -4.26 5.83
CA ILE A 51 4.31 -3.44 4.66
C ILE A 51 5.42 -2.42 4.43
N ASP A 52 5.86 -2.27 3.18
CA ASP A 52 6.86 -1.27 2.85
C ASP A 52 6.30 0.16 2.96
N ASP A 53 7.15 1.12 3.33
CA ASP A 53 6.76 2.52 3.53
C ASP A 53 5.99 3.11 2.34
N THR A 54 6.30 2.67 1.11
CA THR A 54 5.65 3.23 -0.08
C THR A 54 4.22 2.74 -0.20
N THR A 55 3.97 1.44 0.02
CA THR A 55 2.63 0.87 0.10
C THR A 55 1.82 1.50 1.23
N GLN A 56 2.44 1.71 2.40
CA GLN A 56 1.78 2.38 3.53
C GLN A 56 1.35 3.81 3.18
N MET A 57 2.25 4.61 2.58
CA MET A 57 1.91 5.97 2.12
C MET A 57 0.76 5.98 1.10
N PHE A 58 0.70 4.99 0.22
CA PHE A 58 -0.40 4.86 -0.74
C PHE A 58 -1.73 4.53 -0.05
N MET A 59 -1.74 3.57 0.87
CA MET A 59 -2.94 3.21 1.62
C MET A 59 -3.46 4.38 2.45
N GLN A 60 -2.56 5.13 3.09
CA GLN A 60 -2.90 6.35 3.80
C GLN A 60 -3.52 7.41 2.87
N LYS A 61 -3.04 7.52 1.62
CA LYS A 61 -3.62 8.45 0.65
C LYS A 61 -5.06 8.07 0.30
N ILE A 62 -5.36 6.77 0.13
CA ILE A 62 -6.72 6.29 -0.12
C ILE A 62 -7.62 6.60 1.07
N LEU A 63 -7.16 6.28 2.28
CA LEU A 63 -7.87 6.56 3.51
C LEU A 63 -8.21 8.05 3.66
N ASN A 64 -7.24 8.93 3.39
CA ASN A 64 -7.43 10.38 3.43
C ASN A 64 -8.46 10.88 2.41
N VAL A 65 -8.57 10.24 1.24
CA VAL A 65 -9.60 10.58 0.24
C VAL A 65 -10.98 10.26 0.79
N TRP A 66 -11.19 9.05 1.33
CA TRP A 66 -12.49 8.67 1.90
C TRP A 66 -12.89 9.57 3.07
N ILE A 67 -11.95 9.89 3.97
CA ILE A 67 -12.17 10.84 5.07
C ILE A 67 -12.56 12.22 4.52
N SER A 68 -11.90 12.70 3.47
CA SER A 68 -12.21 14.00 2.84
C SER A 68 -13.56 14.02 2.12
N GLU A 69 -14.06 12.86 1.68
CA GLU A 69 -15.41 12.67 1.12
C GLU A 69 -16.50 12.62 2.21
N GLY A 70 -16.13 12.82 3.49
CA GLY A 70 -17.06 12.84 4.63
C GLY A 70 -17.38 11.45 5.19
N LYS A 71 -16.55 10.45 4.89
CA LYS A 71 -16.72 9.08 5.40
C LYS A 71 -16.04 8.94 6.76
N GLU A 72 -16.78 8.46 7.75
CA GLU A 72 -16.24 8.15 9.07
C GLU A 72 -15.62 6.75 9.06
N ILE A 73 -14.36 6.64 8.64
CA ILE A 73 -13.67 5.35 8.51
C ILE A 73 -13.05 4.91 9.84
N ASP A 74 -13.24 3.63 10.17
CA ASP A 74 -12.47 2.92 11.19
C ASP A 74 -11.09 2.58 10.64
N GLU A 75 -10.11 3.44 10.95
CA GLU A 75 -8.74 3.30 10.48
C GLU A 75 -8.06 2.02 10.98
N GLU A 76 -8.29 1.62 12.23
CA GLU A 76 -7.69 0.40 12.79
C GLU A 76 -8.16 -0.83 12.02
N LYS A 77 -9.47 -0.89 11.77
CA LYS A 77 -10.08 -1.94 10.94
C LYS A 77 -9.60 -1.91 9.50
N PHE A 78 -9.41 -0.73 8.92
CA PHE A 78 -8.83 -0.61 7.57
C PHE A 78 -7.42 -1.19 7.53
N TRP A 79 -6.54 -0.78 8.45
CA TRP A 79 -5.15 -1.21 8.49
C TRP A 79 -5.00 -2.71 8.79
N SER A 80 -5.85 -3.29 9.66
CA SER A 80 -5.84 -4.74 9.88
C SER A 80 -6.18 -5.51 8.61
N GLU A 81 -7.12 -5.02 7.79
CA GLU A 81 -7.45 -5.67 6.53
C GLU A 81 -6.37 -5.48 5.46
N VAL A 82 -5.65 -4.34 5.46
CA VAL A 82 -4.49 -4.13 4.56
C VAL A 82 -3.38 -5.14 4.85
N ASP A 83 -3.12 -5.47 6.12
CA ASP A 83 -2.13 -6.49 6.50
C ASP A 83 -2.42 -7.87 5.89
N TYR A 84 -3.71 -8.23 5.82
CA TYR A 84 -4.21 -9.46 5.21
C TYR A 84 -4.58 -9.32 3.71
N ASN A 85 -4.40 -8.13 3.14
CA ASN A 85 -4.81 -7.75 1.79
C ASN A 85 -6.30 -7.96 1.46
N ARG A 86 -7.17 -7.79 2.46
CA ARG A 86 -8.63 -7.95 2.39
C ARG A 86 -9.37 -6.63 2.13
N GLN A 87 -8.66 -5.51 2.08
CA GLN A 87 -9.16 -4.22 1.61
C GLN A 87 -9.77 -4.25 0.20
N PHE A 88 -9.45 -5.27 -0.60
CA PHE A 88 -10.02 -5.46 -1.93
C PHE A 88 -11.31 -6.30 -1.97
N THR A 89 -11.64 -6.98 -0.87
CA THR A 89 -12.83 -7.85 -0.80
C THR A 89 -14.04 -7.14 -0.20
N HIS A 90 -13.82 -6.00 0.46
CA HIS A 90 -14.84 -5.27 1.18
C HIS A 90 -15.19 -3.95 0.48
N SER A 91 -16.45 -3.53 0.57
CA SER A 91 -16.89 -2.20 0.14
C SER A 91 -16.40 -1.13 1.13
N ILE A 92 -16.39 0.14 0.72
CA ILE A 92 -16.01 1.26 1.60
C ILE A 92 -16.85 1.28 2.88
N GLU A 93 -18.15 1.00 2.77
CA GLU A 93 -19.11 0.92 3.88
C GLU A 93 -18.73 -0.11 4.96
N TYR A 94 -17.99 -1.16 4.59
CA TYR A 94 -17.48 -2.13 5.58
C TYR A 94 -16.53 -1.46 6.58
N TYR A 95 -15.82 -0.42 6.15
CA TYR A 95 -14.86 0.32 6.95
C TYR A 95 -15.47 1.52 7.66
N GLU A 96 -16.75 1.85 7.45
CA GLU A 96 -17.37 2.95 8.18
C GLU A 96 -17.61 2.58 9.66
N ARG A 97 -17.34 3.53 10.56
CA ARG A 97 -17.74 3.45 11.97
C ARG A 97 -19.27 3.48 11.99
N ARG A 98 -19.87 2.42 12.53
CA ARG A 98 -21.31 2.34 12.79
C ARG A 98 -21.67 2.97 14.13
#